data_AF-A0A1U7Y4M2-F1
#
_entry.id   AF-A0A1U7Y4M2-F1
#
_cell.length_a   1.000
_cell.length_b   1.000
_cell.length_c   1.000
_cell.angle_alpha   90.00
_cell.angle_beta   90.00
_cell.angle_gamma   90.00
#
_symmetry.space_group_name_H-M   'P 1'
#
loop_
_entity.id
_entity.type
_entity.pdbx_description
1 polymer ?
#
loop_
_entity_poly.entity_id
_entity_poly.type
_entity_poly.pdbx_seq_one_letter_code
_entity_poly.pdbx_strand_id
1 'polypeptide(L)'
;TLRVCATDFHSNTWDSLKSAQELEDMRDRTGIGGSWSDFVDYLIASVKSEDVKLVMDGHSKLGGAAHAKLVAQKAKGMPRIAISLSKLVDTSATEAMANISLELYKTFTNVHNLLKTEQKQCSELTN
;
A
#
# COMPACT_ATOMS: atom_id res chain seq x y z
N THR A 1 -12.89 -6.25 -2.22
CA THR A 1 -12.16 -6.10 -0.94
C THR A 1 -10.86 -5.35 -1.23
N LEU A 2 -10.28 -4.68 -0.23
CA LEU A 2 -8.96 -4.05 -0.32
C LEU A 2 -8.02 -4.74 0.66
N ARG A 3 -6.85 -5.19 0.20
CA ARG A 3 -5.79 -5.68 1.09
C ARG A 3 -4.69 -4.63 1.17
N VAL A 4 -4.29 -4.28 2.38
CA VAL A 4 -3.13 -3.44 2.66
C VAL A 4 -2.13 -4.29 3.41
N CYS A 5 -0.88 -4.27 2.98
CA CYS A 5 0.21 -4.97 3.64
C CYS A 5 1.42 -4.04 3.76
N ALA A 6 2.12 -4.10 4.89
CA ALA A 6 3.35 -3.37 5.14
C ALA A 6 4.36 -4.33 5.75
N THR A 7 5.60 -4.31 5.26
CA THR A 7 6.65 -5.19 5.76
C THR A 7 8.03 -4.53 5.70
N ASP A 8 8.88 -4.86 6.68
CA ASP A 8 10.31 -4.57 6.66
C ASP A 8 11.13 -5.70 5.99
N PHE A 9 10.45 -6.71 5.43
CA PHE A 9 11.00 -7.95 4.88
C PHE A 9 11.85 -8.74 5.88
N HIS A 10 11.58 -8.56 7.18
CA HIS A 10 12.31 -9.22 8.25
C HIS A 10 11.37 -9.64 9.39
N SER A 11 11.26 -8.80 10.43
CA SER A 11 10.59 -9.15 11.69
C SER A 11 9.20 -8.54 11.81
N ASN A 12 8.87 -7.61 10.91
CA ASN A 12 7.64 -6.87 10.97
C ASN A 12 6.91 -6.98 9.65
N THR A 13 5.81 -7.73 9.67
CA THR A 13 4.85 -7.77 8.58
C THR A 13 3.47 -7.58 9.19
N TRP A 14 2.70 -6.64 8.64
CA TRP A 14 1.33 -6.39 9.04
C TRP A 14 0.41 -6.39 7.83
N ASP A 15 -0.82 -6.83 8.02
CA ASP A 15 -1.84 -6.75 6.99
C ASP A 15 -3.19 -6.28 7.51
N SER A 16 -4.07 -5.93 6.57
CA SER A 16 -5.46 -5.61 6.81
C SER A 16 -6.25 -5.94 5.56
N LEU A 17 -7.35 -6.66 5.72
CA LEU A 17 -8.31 -6.93 4.67
C LEU A 17 -9.59 -6.15 4.97
N LYS A 18 -9.98 -5.29 4.03
CA LYS A 18 -11.19 -4.46 4.14
C LYS A 18 -12.28 -4.96 3.20
N SER A 19 -13.42 -5.25 3.79
CA SER A 19 -14.69 -5.49 3.09
C SER A 19 -15.19 -4.22 2.41
N ALA A 20 -16.17 -4.36 1.51
CA ALA A 20 -16.81 -3.19 0.89
C ALA A 20 -17.45 -2.27 1.94
N GLN A 21 -18.15 -2.86 2.92
CA GLN A 21 -18.76 -2.11 4.02
C GLN A 21 -17.73 -1.33 4.85
N GLU A 22 -16.62 -1.97 5.23
CA GLU A 22 -15.58 -1.25 6.00
C GLU A 22 -14.94 -0.10 5.21
N LEU A 23 -14.89 -0.22 3.89
CA LEU A 23 -14.40 0.85 3.00
C LEU A 23 -15.43 1.98 2.87
N GLU A 24 -16.73 1.68 2.85
CA GLU A 24 -17.80 2.68 2.93
C GLU A 24 -17.74 3.43 4.27
N ASP A 25 -17.64 2.70 5.38
CA ASP A 25 -17.47 3.33 6.69
C ASP A 25 -16.19 4.18 6.75
N MET A 26 -15.14 3.75 6.05
CA MET A 26 -13.90 4.53 5.94
C MET A 26 -14.10 5.81 5.13
N ARG A 27 -14.85 5.78 4.03
CA ARG A 27 -15.21 6.98 3.26
C ARG A 27 -15.94 7.97 4.15
N ASP A 28 -16.95 7.49 4.87
CA ASP A 28 -17.79 8.33 5.71
C ASP A 28 -16.98 8.96 6.86
N ARG A 29 -16.09 8.20 7.50
CA ARG A 29 -15.14 8.72 8.50
C ARG A 29 -14.12 9.70 7.94
N THR A 30 -13.68 9.50 6.70
CA THR A 30 -12.71 10.40 6.04
C THR A 30 -13.39 11.71 5.63
N GLY A 31 -14.70 11.70 5.40
CA GLY A 31 -15.46 12.89 4.99
C GLY A 31 -15.25 13.27 3.53
N ILE A 32 -14.92 12.29 2.68
CA ILE A 32 -14.84 12.49 1.23
C ILE A 32 -16.24 12.30 0.64
N GLY A 33 -16.84 13.39 0.18
CA GLY A 33 -18.08 13.35 -0.59
C GLY A 33 -17.84 12.90 -2.03
N GLY A 34 -18.94 12.71 -2.78
CA GLY A 34 -18.90 12.27 -4.17
C GLY A 34 -19.26 10.79 -4.34
N SER A 35 -18.88 10.25 -5.48
CA SER A 35 -19.14 8.86 -5.84
C SER A 35 -18.21 7.89 -5.11
N TRP A 36 -18.52 6.60 -5.21
CA TRP A 36 -17.61 5.55 -4.74
C TRP A 36 -16.25 5.60 -5.44
N SER A 37 -16.23 5.84 -6.74
CA SER A 37 -15.00 5.95 -7.53
C SER A 37 -14.15 7.12 -7.07
N ASP A 38 -14.76 8.28 -6.78
CA ASP A 38 -14.03 9.45 -6.26
C ASP A 38 -13.30 9.13 -4.96
N PHE A 39 -13.93 8.33 -4.08
CA PHE A 39 -13.29 7.87 -2.86
C PHE A 39 -12.14 6.89 -3.12
N VAL A 40 -12.30 5.93 -4.04
CA VAL A 40 -11.24 4.98 -4.40
C VAL A 40 -10.05 5.72 -5.02
N ASP A 41 -10.30 6.67 -5.91
CA ASP A 41 -9.27 7.52 -6.50
C ASP A 41 -8.56 8.36 -5.45
N TYR A 42 -9.32 8.92 -4.49
CA TYR A 42 -8.75 9.64 -3.35
C TYR A 42 -7.84 8.77 -2.48
N LEU A 43 -8.29 7.54 -2.19
CA LEU A 43 -7.54 6.54 -1.43
C LEU A 43 -6.22 6.18 -2.14
N ILE A 44 -6.27 5.88 -3.44
CA ILE A 44 -5.09 5.57 -4.25
C ILE A 44 -4.13 6.77 -4.28
N ALA A 45 -4.65 7.97 -4.53
CA ALA A 45 -3.85 9.19 -4.57
C ALA A 45 -3.20 9.50 -3.21
N SER A 46 -3.89 9.20 -2.10
CA SER A 46 -3.34 9.36 -0.76
C SER A 46 -2.18 8.41 -0.51
N VAL A 47 -2.31 7.12 -0.86
CA VAL A 47 -1.24 6.12 -0.67
C VAL A 47 -0.06 6.34 -1.62
N LYS A 48 -0.27 6.95 -2.79
CA LYS A 48 0.80 7.32 -3.73
C LYS A 48 1.46 8.68 -3.44
N SER A 49 0.94 9.43 -2.47
CA SER A 49 1.50 10.73 -2.09
C SER A 49 2.81 10.58 -1.32
N GLU A 50 3.52 11.69 -1.14
CA GLU A 50 4.71 11.74 -0.28
C GLU A 50 4.34 11.83 1.22
N ASP A 51 3.08 12.07 1.57
CA ASP A 51 2.61 12.14 2.97
C ASP A 51 1.97 10.82 3.40
N VAL A 52 2.79 9.77 3.43
CA VAL A 52 2.43 8.43 3.89
C VAL A 52 3.30 8.05 5.08
N LYS A 53 2.66 7.64 6.17
CA LYS A 53 3.31 7.29 7.43
C LYS A 53 2.81 5.93 7.92
N LEU A 54 3.75 5.11 8.35
CA LEU A 54 3.46 3.89 9.10
C LEU A 54 3.70 4.17 10.59
N VAL A 55 2.63 4.33 11.35
CA VAL A 55 2.70 4.54 12.80
C VAL A 55 2.69 3.19 13.48
N MET A 56 3.76 2.87 14.19
CA MET A 56 3.95 1.60 14.89
C MET A 56 3.75 1.79 16.38
N ASP A 57 3.05 0.85 17.03
CA ASP A 57 2.77 0.91 18.47
C ASP A 57 2.77 -0.47 19.13
N GLY A 58 2.96 -0.47 20.44
CA GLY A 58 3.01 -1.64 21.30
C GLY A 58 4.28 -2.46 21.13
N HIS A 59 4.41 -3.48 21.97
CA HIS A 59 5.51 -4.42 21.91
C HIS A 59 4.96 -5.83 21.72
N SER A 60 5.42 -6.52 20.66
CA SER A 60 5.06 -7.92 20.42
C SER A 60 6.01 -8.85 21.18
N LYS A 61 5.50 -9.97 21.69
CA LYS A 61 6.30 -11.05 22.30
C LYS A 61 7.35 -11.63 21.34
N LEU A 62 7.12 -11.47 20.04
CA LEU A 62 8.00 -11.95 18.96
C LEU A 62 9.00 -10.86 18.50
N GLY A 63 9.09 -9.74 19.22
CA GLY A 63 9.89 -8.59 18.85
C GLY A 63 9.16 -7.62 17.91
N GLY A 64 9.61 -6.36 17.90
CA GLY A 64 9.02 -5.28 17.11
C GLY A 64 7.63 -4.83 17.59
N ALA A 65 6.96 -3.99 16.79
CA ALA A 65 5.67 -3.41 17.15
C ALA A 65 4.52 -4.40 16.97
N ALA A 66 3.56 -4.41 17.90
CA ALA A 66 2.40 -5.31 17.90
C ALA A 66 1.30 -4.82 16.94
N HIS A 67 1.21 -3.52 16.77
CA HIS A 67 0.21 -2.87 15.93
C HIS A 67 0.88 -1.87 14.99
N ALA A 68 0.28 -1.70 13.82
CA ALA A 68 0.67 -0.65 12.91
C ALA A 68 -0.57 0.04 12.33
N LYS A 69 -0.40 1.29 11.94
CA LYS A 69 -1.46 2.09 11.32
C LYS A 69 -0.86 2.85 10.15
N LEU A 70 -1.38 2.58 8.96
CA LEU A 70 -1.09 3.38 7.77
C LEU A 70 -1.91 4.67 7.84
N VAL A 71 -1.23 5.81 7.85
CA VAL A 71 -1.84 7.13 7.77
C VAL A 71 -1.33 7.79 6.51
N ALA A 72 -2.23 8.23 5.65
CA ALA A 72 -1.87 8.85 4.39
C ALA A 72 -2.76 10.06 4.08
N GLN A 73 -2.20 11.01 3.32
CA GLN A 73 -2.87 12.27 2.99
C GLN A 73 -2.53 12.69 1.56
N LYS A 74 -3.53 12.77 0.68
CA LYS A 74 -3.33 13.16 -0.73
C LYS A 74 -2.53 14.45 -0.93
N ALA A 75 -2.78 15.46 -0.10
CA ALA A 75 -2.06 16.73 -0.08
C ALA A 75 -2.28 17.46 1.24
N LYS A 76 -1.37 18.37 1.62
CA LYS A 76 -1.50 19.19 2.83
C LYS A 76 -2.86 19.90 2.87
N GLY A 77 -3.58 19.74 3.98
CA GLY A 77 -4.90 20.33 4.19
C GLY A 77 -6.08 19.43 3.78
N MET A 78 -5.82 18.32 3.06
CA MET A 78 -6.85 17.35 2.69
C MET A 78 -7.14 16.33 3.82
N PRO A 79 -8.30 15.66 3.84
CA PRO A 79 -8.61 14.66 4.86
C PRO A 79 -7.61 13.49 4.91
N ARG A 80 -7.32 12.97 6.10
CA ARG A 80 -6.39 11.84 6.25
C ARG A 80 -7.14 10.53 6.21
N ILE A 81 -6.61 9.57 5.45
CA ILE A 81 -7.03 8.17 5.56
C ILE A 81 -6.20 7.46 6.62
N ALA A 82 -6.82 6.51 7.29
CA ALA A 82 -6.23 5.78 8.39
C ALA A 82 -6.65 4.31 8.34
N ILE A 83 -5.69 3.40 8.20
CA ILE A 83 -5.93 1.96 8.08
C ILE A 83 -5.12 1.24 9.15
N SER A 84 -5.82 0.65 10.13
CA SER A 84 -5.20 -0.20 11.14
C SER A 84 -4.79 -1.54 10.52
N LEU A 85 -3.59 -1.99 10.88
CA LEU A 85 -2.96 -3.22 10.41
C LEU A 85 -2.67 -4.14 11.61
N SER A 86 -2.88 -5.43 11.40
CA SER A 86 -2.64 -6.48 12.38
C SER A 86 -1.31 -7.16 12.08
N LYS A 87 -0.52 -7.47 13.13
CA LYS A 87 0.76 -8.15 12.94
C LYS A 87 0.53 -9.58 12.47
N LEU A 88 1.20 -9.95 11.39
CA LEU A 88 1.30 -11.32 10.93
C LEU A 88 2.47 -12.02 11.61
N VAL A 89 2.33 -13.33 11.81
CA VAL A 89 3.33 -14.18 12.45
C VAL A 89 3.59 -15.42 11.59
N ASP A 90 4.75 -16.06 11.82
CA ASP A 90 5.12 -17.35 11.25
C ASP A 90 4.92 -17.45 9.72
N THR A 91 4.15 -18.46 9.28
CA THR A 91 3.89 -18.75 7.87
C THR A 91 3.11 -17.62 7.20
N SER A 92 2.14 -17.01 7.88
CA SER A 92 1.35 -15.91 7.32
C SER A 92 2.21 -14.68 6.99
N ALA A 93 3.18 -14.36 7.85
CA ALA A 93 4.14 -13.29 7.57
C ALA A 93 5.03 -13.64 6.38
N THR A 94 5.55 -14.88 6.34
CA THR A 94 6.41 -15.36 5.25
C THR A 94 5.68 -15.35 3.91
N GLU A 95 4.44 -15.83 3.86
CA GLU A 95 3.60 -15.83 2.67
C GLU A 95 3.28 -14.42 2.20
N ALA A 96 2.97 -13.50 3.12
CA ALA A 96 2.71 -12.10 2.77
C ALA A 96 3.95 -11.44 2.16
N MET A 97 5.14 -11.67 2.74
CA MET A 97 6.41 -11.18 2.18
C MET A 97 6.70 -11.79 0.81
N ALA A 98 6.53 -13.11 0.65
CA ALA A 98 6.78 -13.80 -0.61
C ALA A 98 5.85 -13.28 -1.73
N ASN A 99 4.57 -13.07 -1.43
CA ASN A 99 3.62 -12.52 -2.38
C ASN A 99 3.99 -11.09 -2.80
N ILE A 100 4.35 -10.22 -1.86
CA ILE A 100 4.80 -8.86 -2.19
C ILE A 100 6.07 -8.90 -3.06
N SER A 101 7.06 -9.70 -2.67
CA SER A 101 8.31 -9.85 -3.43
C SER A 101 8.07 -10.33 -4.85
N LEU A 102 7.17 -11.29 -5.02
CA LEU A 102 6.81 -11.83 -6.34
C LEU A 102 6.14 -10.76 -7.21
N GLU A 103 5.17 -10.01 -6.67
CA GLU A 103 4.48 -8.95 -7.42
C GLU A 103 5.40 -7.77 -7.74
N LEU A 104 6.31 -7.39 -6.84
CA LEU A 104 7.34 -6.40 -7.11
C LEU A 104 8.27 -6.85 -8.23
N TYR A 105 8.73 -8.11 -8.20
CA TYR A 105 9.60 -8.65 -9.24
C TYR A 105 8.94 -8.69 -10.61
N LYS A 106 7.67 -9.14 -10.69
CA LYS A 106 6.88 -9.11 -11.92
C LYS A 106 6.74 -7.69 -12.45
N THR A 107 6.37 -6.75 -11.59
CA THR A 107 6.19 -5.33 -11.96
C THR A 107 7.50 -4.73 -12.47
N PHE A 108 8.60 -4.96 -11.76
CA PHE A 108 9.93 -4.51 -12.16
C PHE A 108 10.32 -5.06 -13.54
N THR A 109 10.14 -6.36 -13.75
CA THR A 109 10.48 -7.01 -15.02
C THR A 109 9.68 -6.41 -16.18
N ASN A 110 8.39 -6.17 -15.96
CA ASN A 110 7.53 -5.56 -16.97
C ASN A 110 7.97 -4.13 -17.30
N VAL A 111 8.19 -3.29 -16.30
CA VAL A 111 8.63 -1.90 -16.49
C VAL A 111 10.01 -1.85 -17.17
N HIS A 112 10.93 -2.73 -16.78
CA HIS A 112 12.26 -2.83 -17.37
C HIS A 112 12.21 -3.21 -18.86
N ASN A 113 11.35 -4.16 -19.22
CA ASN A 113 11.19 -4.58 -20.62
C ASN A 113 10.53 -3.48 -21.48
N LEU A 114 9.56 -2.76 -20.92
CA LEU A 114 8.97 -1.59 -21.58
C LEU A 114 10.03 -0.51 -21.84
N LEU A 115 10.83 -0.18 -20.82
CA LEU A 115 11.92 0.79 -20.94
C LEU A 115 12.92 0.39 -22.03
N LYS A 116 13.34 -0.89 -22.09
CA LYS A 116 14.24 -1.38 -23.15
C LYS A 116 13.63 -1.23 -24.54
N THR A 117 12.33 -1.48 -24.67
CA THR A 117 11.62 -1.37 -25.95
C THR A 117 11.59 0.09 -26.42
N GLU A 118 11.23 1.02 -25.52
CA GLU A 118 11.24 2.46 -25.79
C GLU A 118 12.64 2.96 -26.18
N GLN A 119 13.67 2.56 -25.43
CA GLN A 119 15.07 2.93 -25.73
C GLN A 119 15.52 2.48 -27.12
N LYS A 120 15.12 1.27 -27.52
CA LYS A 120 15.40 0.75 -28.86
C LYS A 120 14.69 1.58 -29.94
N GLN A 121 13.40 1.88 -29.75
CA GLN A 121 12.63 2.72 -30.69
C GLN A 121 13.22 4.12 -30.82
N CYS A 122 13.59 4.78 -29.72
CA CYS A 122 14.26 6.08 -29.77
C CYS A 122 15.57 6.02 -30.57
N SER A 123 16.36 4.97 -30.36
CA SER A 123 17.64 4.80 -31.08
C SER A 123 17.44 4.63 -32.58
N GLU A 124 16.38 3.94 -32.99
CA GLU A 124 16.01 3.75 -34.40
C GLU A 124 15.48 5.03 -35.07
N LEU A 125 14.90 5.96 -34.30
CA LEU A 125 14.37 7.24 -34.79
C LEU A 125 15.43 8.36 -34.91
N THR A 126 16.58 8.23 -34.23
CA THR A 126 17.71 9.17 -34.34
C THR A 126 18.77 8.79 -35.38
N ASN A 127 18.54 7.72 -36.17
CA ASN A 127 19.36 7.34 -37.33
C ASN A 127 18.62 7.64 -38.62
#